data_AF-A0A2E5L1S2-F1
#
_entry.id   AF-A0A2E5L1S2-F1
#
_cell.length_a   1.000
_cell.length_b   1.000
_cell.length_c   1.000
_cell.angle_alpha   90.00
_cell.angle_beta   90.00
_cell.angle_gamma   90.00
#
_symmetry.space_group_name_H-M   'P 1'
#
loop_
_entity.id
_entity.type
_entity.pdbx_description
1 polymer ?
#
loop_
_entity_poly.entity_id
_entity_poly.type
_entity_poly.pdbx_seq_one_letter_code
_entity_poly.pdbx_strand_id
1 'polypeptide(L)'
;MHPQTLRKYDKEGLVRPQRSEGSRRLYSDSDVERLRVIRRLADELGLNLNGVGLVLDLVRSLTDIVSLLENSPEVSETRSAKVAADELRQILAYVGAN
;
A
#
# COMPACT_ATOMS: atom_id res chain seq x y z
N MET A 1 6.75 -15.93 2.68
CA MET A 1 7.64 -15.36 1.64
C MET A 1 9.07 -15.80 1.91
N HIS A 2 9.86 -16.04 0.86
CA HIS A 2 11.25 -16.46 1.02
C HIS A 2 12.17 -15.27 1.39
N PRO A 3 13.21 -15.44 2.23
CA PRO A 3 14.10 -14.34 2.63
C PRO A 3 14.78 -13.59 1.48
N GLN A 4 15.09 -14.26 0.37
CA GLN A 4 15.66 -13.59 -0.81
C GLN A 4 14.66 -12.64 -1.48
N THR A 5 13.37 -12.98 -1.50
CA THR A 5 12.30 -12.11 -2.00
C THR A 5 12.18 -10.85 -1.15
N LEU A 6 12.24 -10.99 0.17
CA LEU A 6 12.23 -9.87 1.11
C LEU A 6 13.42 -8.93 0.91
N ARG A 7 14.62 -9.49 0.68
CA ARG A 7 15.82 -8.71 0.34
C ARG A 7 15.69 -8.00 -1.01
N LYS A 8 15.06 -8.64 -1.99
CA LYS A 8 14.79 -8.03 -3.30
C LYS A 8 13.88 -6.81 -3.12
N TYR A 9 12.77 -6.95 -2.41
CA TYR A 9 11.84 -5.84 -2.21
C TYR A 9 12.44 -4.68 -1.39
N ASP A 10 13.27 -4.98 -0.38
CA ASP A 10 14.05 -3.96 0.33
C ASP A 10 15.04 -3.25 -0.60
N LYS A 11 15.78 -3.99 -1.45
CA LYS A 11 16.73 -3.43 -2.41
C LYS A 11 16.04 -2.51 -3.43
N GLU A 12 14.87 -2.90 -3.93
CA GLU A 12 14.06 -2.09 -4.84
C GLU A 12 13.30 -0.95 -4.11
N GLY A 13 13.47 -0.81 -2.80
CA GLY A 13 12.84 0.26 -2.00
C GLY A 13 11.33 0.09 -1.80
N LEU A 14 10.76 -1.07 -2.16
CA LEU A 14 9.33 -1.36 -2.03
C LEU A 14 8.92 -1.54 -0.58
N VAL A 15 9.83 -1.94 0.31
CA VAL A 15 9.63 -2.02 1.76
C VAL A 15 10.90 -1.49 2.44
N ARG A 16 10.79 -0.89 3.62
CA ARG A 16 11.94 -0.26 4.31
C ARG A 16 11.99 -0.73 5.76
N PRO A 17 12.41 -1.98 6.02
CA PRO A 17 12.49 -2.52 7.37
C PRO A 17 13.52 -1.76 8.21
N GLN A 18 13.31 -1.76 9.51
CA GLN A 18 14.33 -1.34 10.47
C GLN A 18 15.51 -2.33 10.48
N ARG A 19 16.65 -1.90 11.01
CA ARG A 19 17.84 -2.75 11.17
C ARG A 19 18.20 -2.88 12.64
N SER A 20 18.45 -4.11 13.08
CA SER A 20 19.05 -4.35 14.40
C SER A 20 20.53 -4.00 14.42
N GLU A 21 21.15 -3.98 15.61
CA GLU A 21 22.60 -3.75 15.80
C GLU A 21 23.49 -4.75 15.01
N GLY A 22 22.95 -5.91 14.61
CA GLY A 22 23.62 -6.89 13.75
C GLY A 22 23.25 -6.80 12.25
N SER A 23 22.66 -5.68 11.80
CA SER A 23 22.16 -5.47 10.42
C SER A 23 21.08 -6.47 9.97
N ARG A 24 20.40 -7.13 10.91
CA ARG A 24 19.23 -7.96 10.61
C ARG A 24 18.04 -7.06 10.32
N ARG A 25 17.30 -7.37 9.25
CA ARG A 25 16.05 -6.69 8.89
C ARG A 25 14.96 -7.05 9.89
N LEU A 26 14.35 -6.04 10.48
CA LEU A 26 13.21 -6.13 11.38
C LEU A 26 12.02 -5.50 10.66
N TYR A 27 11.02 -6.33 10.36
CA TYR A 27 9.80 -5.90 9.70
C TYR A 27 8.75 -5.59 10.77
N SER A 28 8.19 -4.39 10.72
CA SER A 28 7.04 -3.99 11.52
C SER A 28 5.75 -4.63 10.97
N ASP A 29 4.65 -4.55 11.73
CA ASP A 29 3.34 -4.98 11.24
C ASP A 29 2.93 -4.21 9.98
N SER A 30 3.24 -2.91 9.91
CA SER A 30 2.99 -2.10 8.71
C SER A 30 3.80 -2.58 7.49
N ASP A 31 5.03 -3.04 7.70
CA ASP A 31 5.82 -3.66 6.64
C ASP A 31 5.19 -4.98 6.20
N VAL A 32 4.66 -5.78 7.13
CA VAL A 32 4.00 -7.05 6.83
C VAL A 32 2.74 -6.82 6.00
N GLU A 33 1.90 -5.84 6.32
CA GLU A 33 0.74 -5.49 5.49
C GLU A 33 1.17 -5.03 4.09
N ARG A 34 2.19 -4.17 4.02
CA ARG A 34 2.74 -3.71 2.75
C ARG A 34 3.28 -4.88 1.91
N LEU A 35 3.93 -5.86 2.54
CA LEU A 35 4.42 -7.07 1.87
C LEU A 35 3.27 -7.94 1.32
N ARG A 36 2.10 -7.97 1.97
CA ARG A 36 0.91 -8.66 1.45
C ARG A 36 0.39 -7.98 0.18
N VAL A 37 0.32 -6.65 0.17
CA VAL A 37 -0.04 -5.87 -1.03
C VAL A 37 0.95 -6.14 -2.16
N ILE A 38 2.26 -6.01 -1.89
CA ILE A 38 3.31 -6.29 -2.88
C ILE A 38 3.15 -7.70 -3.47
N ARG A 39 2.89 -8.69 -2.62
CA ARG A 39 2.71 -10.08 -3.04
C ARG A 39 1.51 -10.23 -3.96
N ARG A 40 0.35 -9.66 -3.60
CA ARG A 40 -0.86 -9.70 -4.46
C ARG A 40 -0.58 -9.08 -5.83
N LEU A 41 0.03 -7.89 -5.84
CA LEU A 41 0.34 -7.19 -7.08
C LEU A 41 1.32 -7.99 -7.97
N ALA A 42 2.36 -8.58 -7.39
CA ALA A 42 3.38 -9.32 -8.14
C ALA A 42 2.94 -10.73 -8.54
N ASP A 43 2.39 -11.51 -7.59
CA ASP A 43 2.12 -12.93 -7.77
C ASP A 43 0.72 -13.17 -8.38
N GLU A 44 -0.30 -12.39 -7.98
CA GLU A 44 -1.68 -12.61 -8.41
C GLU A 44 -2.04 -11.75 -9.63
N LEU A 45 -1.62 -10.48 -9.65
CA LEU A 45 -1.89 -9.56 -10.77
C LEU A 45 -0.77 -9.50 -11.81
N GLY A 46 0.35 -10.21 -11.58
CA GLY A 46 1.43 -10.35 -12.56
C GLY A 46 2.26 -9.08 -12.82
N LEU A 47 2.22 -8.09 -11.94
CA LEU A 47 2.99 -6.86 -12.09
C LEU A 47 4.48 -7.13 -11.83
N ASN A 48 5.33 -6.52 -12.66
CA ASN A 48 6.75 -6.42 -12.34
C ASN A 48 6.98 -5.41 -11.19
N LEU A 49 8.19 -5.38 -10.62
CA LEU A 49 8.47 -4.57 -9.43
C LEU A 49 8.35 -3.06 -9.65
N ASN A 50 8.59 -2.58 -10.88
CA ASN A 50 8.35 -1.17 -11.22
C ASN A 50 6.85 -0.85 -11.20
N GLY A 51 6.03 -1.74 -11.78
CA GLY A 51 4.58 -1.65 -11.75
C GLY A 51 4.02 -1.73 -10.32
N VAL A 52 4.57 -2.62 -9.49
CA VAL A 52 4.24 -2.68 -8.06
C VAL A 52 4.55 -1.36 -7.38
N GLY A 53 5.73 -0.78 -7.61
CA GLY A 53 6.12 0.52 -7.05
C GLY A 53 5.13 1.61 -7.41
N LEU A 54 4.77 1.73 -8.69
CA LEU A 54 3.77 2.69 -9.17
C LEU A 54 2.41 2.52 -8.47
N VAL A 55 1.92 1.29 -8.35
CA VAL A 55 0.63 1.02 -7.68
C VAL A 55 0.71 1.38 -6.19
N LEU A 56 1.82 1.10 -5.50
CA LEU A 56 1.98 1.49 -4.10
C LEU A 56 1.97 3.01 -3.89
N ASP A 57 2.50 3.77 -4.86
CA ASP A 57 2.46 5.23 -4.84
C ASP A 57 1.04 5.77 -5.08
N LEU A 58 0.31 5.15 -5.99
CA LEU A 58 -1.11 5.44 -6.22
C LEU A 58 -1.95 5.13 -5.00
N VAL A 59 -1.77 3.95 -4.39
CA VAL A 59 -2.45 3.54 -3.15
C VAL A 59 -2.26 4.58 -2.06
N ARG A 60 -1.02 5.01 -1.79
CA ARG A 60 -0.75 6.06 -0.80
C ARG A 60 -1.54 7.34 -1.11
N SER A 61 -1.47 7.80 -2.36
CA SER A 61 -2.13 9.04 -2.78
C SER A 61 -3.66 8.95 -2.65
N LEU A 62 -4.24 7.80 -2.99
CA LEU A 62 -5.67 7.54 -2.85
C LEU A 62 -6.10 7.46 -1.39
N THR A 63 -5.32 6.80 -0.52
CA THR A 63 -5.57 6.77 0.93
C THR A 63 -5.56 8.18 1.53
N ASP A 64 -4.62 9.03 1.09
CA ASP A 64 -4.57 10.43 1.52
C ASP A 64 -5.81 11.21 1.06
N ILE A 65 -6.23 11.03 -0.20
CA ILE A 65 -7.45 11.67 -0.74
C ILE A 65 -8.70 11.21 0.01
N VAL A 66 -8.86 9.91 0.24
CA VAL A 66 -9.98 9.34 1.02
C VAL A 66 -10.00 9.96 2.42
N SER A 67 -8.85 10.02 3.08
CA SER A 67 -8.73 10.66 4.40
C SER A 67 -9.12 12.14 4.38
N LEU A 68 -8.73 12.89 3.34
CA LEU A 68 -9.10 14.30 3.18
C LEU A 68 -10.61 14.48 2.98
N LEU A 69 -11.24 13.60 2.18
CA LEU A 69 -12.69 13.64 1.93
C LEU A 69 -13.50 13.35 3.20
N GLU A 70 -13.02 12.44 4.05
CA GLU A 70 -13.70 12.02 5.28
C GLU A 70 -13.50 12.99 6.45
N ASN A 71 -12.33 13.60 6.56
CA ASN A 71 -11.99 14.47 7.69
C ASN A 71 -12.53 15.91 7.55
N SER A 72 -13.07 16.27 6.38
CA SER A 72 -13.70 17.58 6.17
C SER A 72 -15.23 17.46 6.32
N PRO A 73 -15.86 18.02 7.37
CA PRO A 73 -17.29 17.85 7.65
C PRO A 73 -18.19 18.34 6.51
N GLU A 74 -17.84 19.51 5.94
CA GLU A 74 -18.57 20.15 4.84
C GLU A 74 -18.56 19.30 3.57
N VAL A 75 -17.43 18.63 3.31
CA VAL A 75 -17.23 17.79 2.13
C VAL A 75 -17.87 16.42 2.36
N SER A 76 -17.61 15.79 3.51
CA SER A 76 -18.06 14.43 3.83
C SER A 76 -19.59 14.28 3.87
N GLU A 77 -20.34 15.35 4.10
CA GLU A 77 -21.82 15.30 4.10
C GLU A 77 -22.40 15.28 2.67
N THR A 78 -21.64 15.74 1.68
CA THR A 78 -22.09 15.80 0.29
C THR A 78 -22.17 14.40 -0.32
N ARG A 79 -23.30 14.08 -0.99
CA ARG A 79 -23.50 12.79 -1.67
C ARG A 79 -22.35 12.43 -2.62
N SER A 80 -21.85 13.39 -3.39
CA SER A 80 -20.74 13.19 -4.32
C SER A 80 -19.44 12.78 -3.63
N ALA A 81 -19.12 13.37 -2.47
CA ALA A 81 -17.92 13.02 -1.72
C ALA A 81 -18.01 11.61 -1.13
N LYS A 82 -19.19 11.23 -0.61
CA LYS A 82 -19.44 9.86 -0.14
C LYS A 82 -19.26 8.83 -1.24
N VAL A 83 -19.84 9.08 -2.42
CA VAL A 83 -19.70 8.20 -3.59
C VAL A 83 -18.24 8.09 -4.01
N ALA A 84 -17.52 9.21 -4.11
CA ALA A 84 -16.11 9.19 -4.48
C ALA A 84 -15.24 8.44 -3.46
N ALA A 85 -15.45 8.66 -2.15
CA ALA A 85 -14.75 7.93 -1.11
C ALA A 85 -15.02 6.42 -1.18
N ASP A 86 -16.27 6.02 -1.41
CA ASP A 86 -16.64 4.61 -1.56
C ASP A 86 -16.01 3.96 -2.80
N GLU A 87 -15.99 4.65 -3.95
CA GLU A 87 -15.29 4.18 -5.16
C GLU A 87 -13.79 4.02 -4.93
N LEU A 88 -13.14 5.00 -4.28
CA LEU A 88 -11.73 4.92 -3.95
C LEU A 88 -11.42 3.78 -2.97
N ARG A 89 -12.28 3.55 -1.97
CA ARG A 89 -12.16 2.39 -1.07
C ARG A 89 -12.30 1.07 -1.81
N GLN A 90 -13.20 0.97 -2.80
CA GLN A 90 -13.31 -0.22 -3.63
C GLN A 90 -12.02 -0.49 -4.44
N ILE A 91 -11.42 0.56 -5.00
CA ILE A 91 -10.13 0.44 -5.71
C ILE A 91 -9.01 0.00 -4.76
N LEU A 92 -8.92 0.61 -3.58
CA LEU A 92 -7.95 0.26 -2.54
C LEU A 92 -8.12 -1.19 -2.07
N ALA A 93 -9.36 -1.64 -1.83
CA ALA A 93 -9.66 -3.02 -1.49
C ALA A 93 -9.29 -4.01 -2.60
N TYR A 94 -9.49 -3.64 -3.88
CA TYR A 94 -9.11 -4.48 -5.02
C TYR A 94 -7.59 -4.75 -5.06
N VAL A 95 -6.77 -3.77 -4.69
CA VAL A 95 -5.31 -3.93 -4.61
C VAL A 95 -4.83 -4.49 -3.26
N GLY A 96 -5.75 -4.78 -2.34
CA GLY A 96 -5.46 -5.35 -1.02
C GLY A 96 -4.94 -4.33 -0.01
N ALA A 97 -5.12 -3.04 -0.25
CA ALA A 97 -4.81 -1.96 0.68
C ALA A 97 -6.09 -1.63 1.46
N ASN A 98 -6.25 -2.20 2.66
CA ASN A 98 -7.37 -1.95 3.56
C ASN A 98 -7.00 -0.97 4.67
#